data_AF-L1QIG6-F1
#
_entry.id   AF-L1QIG6-F1
#
_cell.length_a   1.000
_cell.length_b   1.000
_cell.length_c   1.000
_cell.angle_alpha   90.00
_cell.angle_beta   90.00
_cell.angle_gamma   90.00
#
_symmetry.space_group_name_H-M   'P 1'
#
loop_
_entity.id
_entity.type
_entity.pdbx_description
1 polymer ?
#
loop_
_entity_poly.entity_id
_entity_poly.type
_entity_poly.pdbx_seq_one_letter_code
_entity_poly.pdbx_strand_id
1 'polypeptide(L)'
;MRGNQFKNITLGIIITASVISIYGCTENKKSNNQNIIEDTNQNINEDDSNKNIITEEDKEINIEKTENKDSNKEYEIFSIYTIDVNTDEKVILKNIELEKKLSVEEKLVELANEVSNDLFNSLPLELIEIKDIEEKSIAVFNFEEVGKNAEKATLFQDYEGDSWFQCFQGSAGGRVTEYTLIETLLQRNYEGEWIDGINFTYKGGSVEFEHTPKLSEIVYR
;
A
#
# COMPACT_ATOMS: atom_id res chain seq x y z
N MET A 1 -58.13 -13.87 44.10
CA MET A 1 -58.54 -14.57 42.86
C MET A 1 -57.56 -14.15 41.77
N ARG A 2 -56.67 -15.06 41.34
CA ARG A 2 -56.62 -15.64 39.98
C ARG A 2 -56.47 -14.56 38.87
N GLY A 3 -55.43 -14.52 38.05
CA GLY A 3 -54.30 -15.41 37.84
C GLY A 3 -53.37 -14.84 36.76
N ASN A 4 -52.17 -15.42 36.71
CA ASN A 4 -51.15 -15.29 35.66
C ASN A 4 -51.75 -15.41 34.25
N GLN A 5 -51.07 -14.87 33.22
CA GLN A 5 -50.31 -15.70 32.26
C GLN A 5 -49.27 -14.84 31.52
N PHE A 6 -48.00 -15.18 31.74
CA PHE A 6 -46.89 -14.89 30.84
C PHE A 6 -47.13 -15.60 29.50
N LYS A 7 -46.85 -14.91 28.38
CA LYS A 7 -46.67 -15.57 27.09
C LYS A 7 -45.22 -15.38 26.66
N ASN A 8 -44.47 -16.47 26.80
CA ASN A 8 -43.16 -16.67 26.21
C ASN A 8 -43.32 -16.68 24.69
N ILE A 9 -42.63 -15.78 23.97
CA ILE A 9 -42.49 -15.88 22.51
C ILE A 9 -41.17 -16.62 22.27
N THR A 10 -41.30 -17.90 21.92
CA THR A 10 -40.22 -18.77 21.49
C THR A 10 -39.75 -18.42 20.09
N LEU A 11 -38.49 -18.00 20.01
CA LEU A 11 -37.43 -18.49 19.11
C LEU A 11 -37.87 -19.12 17.78
N GLY A 12 -37.60 -18.43 16.67
CA GLY A 12 -37.57 -19.01 15.33
C GLY A 12 -36.25 -18.65 14.66
N ILE A 13 -35.22 -19.48 14.86
CA ILE A 13 -33.95 -19.39 14.12
C ILE A 13 -34.19 -20.03 12.76
N ILE A 14 -34.29 -19.23 11.70
CA ILE A 14 -34.28 -19.71 10.32
C ILE A 14 -32.82 -19.87 9.91
N ILE A 15 -32.31 -21.10 9.99
CA ILE A 15 -31.02 -21.48 9.42
C ILE A 15 -31.26 -21.72 7.93
N THR A 16 -31.00 -20.72 7.08
CA THR A 16 -30.91 -20.94 5.63
C THR A 16 -29.59 -21.63 5.34
N ALA A 17 -29.66 -22.89 4.91
CA ALA A 17 -28.52 -23.64 4.43
C ALA A 17 -28.03 -23.04 3.10
N SER A 18 -26.93 -22.30 3.14
CA SER A 18 -26.22 -21.87 1.95
C SER A 18 -25.49 -23.07 1.33
N VAL A 19 -25.93 -23.44 0.13
CA VAL A 19 -25.29 -24.48 -0.69
C VAL A 19 -23.92 -23.96 -1.15
N ILE A 20 -22.84 -24.56 -0.65
CA ILE A 20 -21.48 -24.30 -1.12
C ILE A 20 -21.30 -25.10 -2.42
N SER A 21 -21.34 -24.40 -3.55
CA SER A 21 -20.88 -24.96 -4.83
C SER A 21 -19.35 -24.88 -4.85
N ILE A 22 -18.70 -26.02 -4.62
CA ILE A 22 -17.26 -26.18 -4.79
C ILE A 22 -16.96 -26.14 -6.29
N TYR A 23 -16.46 -25.01 -6.80
CA TYR A 23 -15.77 -24.99 -8.09
C TYR A 23 -14.37 -25.54 -7.86
N GLY A 24 -14.15 -26.79 -8.25
CA GLY A 24 -12.83 -27.40 -8.27
C GLY A 24 -11.97 -26.75 -9.35
N CYS A 25 -10.79 -26.26 -8.94
CA CYS A 25 -9.71 -25.93 -9.87
C CYS A 25 -9.21 -27.22 -10.52
N THR A 26 -9.41 -27.35 -11.83
CA THR A 26 -8.80 -28.39 -12.65
C THR A 26 -7.35 -28.00 -12.95
N GLU A 27 -6.40 -28.79 -12.46
CA GLU A 27 -5.01 -28.77 -12.95
C GLU A 27 -4.96 -29.19 -14.41
N ASN A 28 -4.21 -28.46 -15.24
CA ASN A 28 -3.68 -29.02 -16.49
C ASN A 28 -2.24 -28.54 -16.76
N LYS A 29 -1.32 -29.45 -16.41
CA LYS A 29 -0.07 -29.86 -17.06
C LYS A 29 0.67 -28.87 -17.98
N LYS A 30 1.93 -28.66 -17.58
CA LYS A 30 3.11 -28.44 -18.43
C LYS A 30 3.00 -29.11 -19.81
N SER A 31 3.27 -28.34 -20.86
CA SER A 31 3.68 -28.87 -22.16
C SER A 31 5.01 -28.24 -22.54
N ASN A 32 6.03 -29.09 -22.69
CA ASN A 32 7.34 -28.75 -23.22
C ASN A 32 7.44 -29.37 -24.62
N ASN A 33 7.70 -28.50 -25.60
CA ASN A 33 8.58 -28.67 -26.77
C ASN A 33 8.30 -29.81 -27.78
N GLN A 34 8.11 -29.43 -29.05
CA GLN A 34 8.67 -30.16 -30.20
C GLN A 34 8.77 -29.25 -31.45
N ASN A 35 10.01 -29.07 -31.92
CA ASN A 35 10.41 -28.46 -33.18
C ASN A 35 9.95 -29.28 -34.40
N ILE A 36 9.56 -28.59 -35.48
CA ILE A 36 9.73 -29.06 -36.86
C ILE A 36 10.23 -27.87 -37.70
N ILE A 37 11.40 -28.06 -38.32
CA ILE A 37 12.04 -27.17 -39.29
C ILE A 37 11.79 -27.80 -40.67
N GLU A 38 11.33 -27.01 -41.64
CA GLU A 38 11.52 -27.29 -43.07
C GLU A 38 12.05 -26.03 -43.79
N ASP A 39 13.32 -26.17 -44.17
CA ASP A 39 14.17 -25.51 -45.16
C ASP A 39 13.52 -24.66 -46.27
N THR A 40 14.11 -23.49 -46.52
CA THR A 40 14.53 -23.10 -47.89
C THR A 40 15.84 -22.29 -47.83
N ASN A 41 16.88 -22.86 -48.45
CA ASN A 41 18.24 -22.32 -48.58
C ASN A 41 18.39 -21.39 -49.80
N GLN A 42 19.11 -20.27 -49.62
CA GLN A 42 20.03 -19.69 -50.64
C GLN A 42 21.08 -18.75 -49.97
N ASN A 43 22.16 -19.33 -49.43
CA ASN A 43 23.59 -19.20 -49.81
C ASN A 43 24.06 -17.92 -50.60
N ILE A 44 25.21 -17.23 -50.40
CA ILE A 44 26.46 -17.29 -49.56
C ILE A 44 27.13 -15.89 -49.62
N ASN A 45 27.92 -15.53 -48.60
CA ASN A 45 29.31 -14.94 -48.65
C ASN A 45 29.58 -14.23 -47.30
N GLU A 46 30.08 -14.93 -46.26
CA GLU A 46 31.49 -15.24 -45.93
C GLU A 46 32.36 -14.00 -45.63
N ASP A 47 32.61 -13.82 -44.32
CA ASP A 47 33.87 -13.43 -43.64
C ASP A 47 33.50 -12.76 -42.30
N ASP A 48 34.06 -13.08 -41.14
CA ASP A 48 35.05 -14.05 -40.73
C ASP A 48 35.02 -14.05 -39.18
N SER A 49 35.01 -15.22 -38.54
CA SER A 49 35.47 -15.53 -37.17
C SER A 49 34.84 -14.77 -35.95
N ASN A 50 34.52 -15.34 -34.78
CA ASN A 50 34.63 -16.68 -34.22
C ASN A 50 33.78 -16.74 -32.92
N LYS A 51 32.94 -17.77 -32.78
CA LYS A 51 32.70 -18.57 -31.56
C LYS A 51 32.27 -17.87 -30.25
N ASN A 52 30.95 -17.80 -30.02
CA ASN A 52 30.38 -17.72 -28.67
C ASN A 52 29.95 -19.12 -28.20
N ILE A 53 30.66 -19.69 -27.22
CA ILE A 53 30.22 -20.77 -26.35
C ILE A 53 30.31 -20.23 -24.91
N ILE A 54 29.20 -20.42 -24.20
CA ILE A 54 28.79 -19.96 -22.86
C ILE A 54 29.81 -20.29 -21.76
N THR A 55 30.00 -19.38 -20.79
CA THR A 55 29.97 -19.66 -19.32
C THR A 55 30.01 -18.36 -18.50
N GLU A 56 29.09 -18.28 -17.55
CA GLU A 56 29.09 -17.72 -16.18
C GLU A 56 29.88 -16.45 -15.80
N GLU A 57 29.22 -15.68 -14.91
CA GLU A 57 29.72 -14.59 -14.04
C GLU A 57 29.83 -13.17 -14.61
N ASP A 58 29.18 -12.26 -13.87
CA ASP A 58 29.33 -10.80 -13.79
C ASP A 58 29.09 -9.96 -15.05
N LYS A 59 27.85 -9.45 -15.18
CA LYS A 59 27.58 -8.23 -15.94
C LYS A 59 27.16 -7.10 -15.02
N GLU A 60 28.15 -6.30 -14.68
CA GLU A 60 28.04 -4.88 -14.36
C GLU A 60 26.95 -4.22 -15.21
N ILE A 61 25.92 -3.71 -14.56
CA ILE A 61 24.97 -2.79 -15.18
C ILE A 61 25.53 -1.38 -14.97
N ASN A 62 25.84 -0.74 -16.11
CA ASN A 62 26.29 0.64 -16.27
C ASN A 62 25.59 1.60 -15.31
N ILE A 63 26.36 2.14 -14.37
CA ILE A 63 26.03 3.37 -13.66
C ILE A 63 26.17 4.51 -14.67
N GLU A 64 25.06 4.95 -15.25
CA GLU A 64 25.00 6.28 -15.86
C GLU A 64 25.23 7.31 -14.75
N LYS A 65 26.48 7.77 -14.67
CA LYS A 65 26.88 8.91 -13.85
C LYS A 65 26.17 10.16 -14.36
N THR A 66 25.06 10.51 -13.73
CA THR A 66 24.54 11.86 -13.79
C THR A 66 25.32 12.71 -12.78
N GLU A 67 26.46 13.25 -13.21
CA GLU A 67 27.19 14.28 -12.47
C GLU A 67 26.43 15.61 -12.57
N ASN A 68 25.82 16.02 -11.46
CA ASN A 68 25.92 17.37 -10.87
C ASN A 68 25.09 17.41 -9.58
N LYS A 69 25.60 16.82 -8.49
CA LYS A 69 25.08 17.06 -7.13
C LYS A 69 25.96 18.12 -6.47
N ASP A 70 25.34 19.27 -6.22
CA ASP A 70 25.79 20.35 -5.34
C ASP A 70 26.46 19.75 -4.08
N SER A 71 27.75 20.00 -3.91
CA SER A 71 28.68 19.20 -3.09
C SER A 71 28.54 19.39 -1.57
N ASN A 72 27.40 19.89 -1.09
CA ASN A 72 27.19 20.18 0.33
C ASN A 72 25.77 19.85 0.86
N LYS A 73 25.01 19.00 0.16
CA LYS A 73 23.69 18.54 0.63
C LYS A 73 23.85 17.32 1.54
N GLU A 74 23.47 17.48 2.81
CA GLU A 74 23.28 16.36 3.74
C GLU A 74 21.88 15.75 3.56
N TYR A 75 21.80 14.43 3.64
CA TYR A 75 20.57 13.66 3.49
C TYR A 75 20.32 12.77 4.71
N GLU A 76 19.04 12.51 4.98
CA GLU A 76 18.54 11.56 5.96
C GLU A 76 17.75 10.46 5.23
N ILE A 77 17.76 9.25 5.78
CA ILE A 77 17.12 8.09 5.16
C ILE A 77 15.81 7.80 5.90
N PHE A 78 14.72 7.72 5.13
CA PHE A 78 13.41 7.32 5.63
C PHE A 78 12.96 6.06 4.90
N SER A 79 12.14 5.23 5.56
CA SER A 79 11.69 3.95 5.01
C SER A 79 10.20 3.98 4.70
N ILE A 80 9.80 3.46 3.54
CA ILE A 80 8.42 3.12 3.25
C ILE A 80 8.18 1.69 3.73
N TYR A 81 7.22 1.50 4.63
CA TYR A 81 6.97 0.23 5.30
C TYR A 81 5.70 -0.45 4.79
N THR A 82 5.66 -1.77 4.94
CA THR A 82 4.45 -2.58 4.85
C THR A 82 4.55 -3.80 5.77
N ILE A 83 3.58 -4.71 5.68
CA ILE A 83 3.60 -6.01 6.35
C ILE A 83 3.37 -7.15 5.37
N ASP A 84 3.98 -8.30 5.63
CA ASP A 84 3.59 -9.54 4.97
C ASP A 84 2.18 -9.94 5.40
N VAL A 85 1.30 -10.16 4.43
CA VAL A 85 -0.13 -10.44 4.68
C VAL A 85 -0.39 -11.76 5.42
N ASN A 86 0.57 -12.70 5.39
CA ASN A 86 0.45 -14.03 6.00
C ASN A 86 1.14 -14.11 7.36
N THR A 87 2.28 -13.44 7.53
CA THR A 87 3.10 -13.53 8.75
C THR A 87 2.98 -12.31 9.66
N ASP A 88 2.40 -11.21 9.17
CA ASP A 88 2.38 -9.88 9.81
C ASP A 88 3.79 -9.34 10.13
N GLU A 89 4.84 -9.90 9.52
CA GLU A 89 6.20 -9.41 9.67
C GLU A 89 6.35 -8.06 8.96
N LYS A 90 7.04 -7.12 9.63
CA LYS A 90 7.38 -5.81 9.09
C LYS A 90 8.30 -5.97 7.89
N VAL A 91 7.95 -5.31 6.79
CA VAL A 91 8.72 -5.26 5.55
C VAL A 91 9.08 -3.81 5.24
N ILE A 92 10.34 -3.55 4.90
CA ILE A 92 10.75 -2.28 4.29
C ILE A 92 10.64 -2.46 2.78
N LEU A 93 9.73 -1.71 2.14
CA LEU A 93 9.55 -1.76 0.69
C LEU A 93 10.67 -1.02 -0.02
N LYS A 94 10.99 0.18 0.46
CA LYS A 94 12.10 0.98 -0.05
C LYS A 94 12.56 2.01 0.99
N ASN A 95 13.73 2.56 0.74
CA ASN A 95 14.23 3.73 1.44
C ASN A 95 14.24 4.93 0.49
N ILE A 96 13.97 6.10 1.04
CA ILE A 96 14.09 7.38 0.33
C ILE A 96 15.08 8.28 1.05
N GLU A 97 15.81 9.08 0.27
CA GLU A 97 16.75 10.09 0.78
C GLU A 97 16.09 11.45 0.74
N LEU A 98 15.93 12.08 1.91
CA LEU A 98 15.39 13.44 2.03
C LEU A 98 16.49 14.39 2.48
N GLU A 99 16.52 15.61 1.94
CA GLU A 99 17.50 16.61 2.36
C GLU A 99 17.29 16.93 3.85
N LYS A 100 18.35 16.84 4.64
CA LYS A 100 18.30 17.03 6.10
C LYS A 100 17.73 18.39 6.51
N LYS A 101 17.98 19.41 5.70
CA LYS A 101 17.53 20.79 5.91
C LYS A 101 16.02 20.98 5.80
N LEU A 102 15.30 20.03 5.21
CA LEU A 102 13.84 20.07 5.13
C LEU A 102 13.28 20.05 6.56
N SER A 103 12.23 20.82 6.76
CA SER A 103 11.42 20.75 7.98
C SER A 103 10.74 19.37 8.11
N VAL A 104 10.27 19.05 9.32
CA VAL A 104 9.47 17.83 9.55
C VAL A 104 8.21 17.83 8.68
N GLU A 105 7.56 19.00 8.52
CA GLU A 105 6.37 19.17 7.67
C GLU A 105 6.67 18.82 6.20
N GLU A 106 7.74 19.39 5.63
CA GLU A 106 8.14 19.07 4.25
C GLU A 106 8.49 17.59 4.08
N LYS A 107 9.22 16.99 5.04
CA LYS A 107 9.56 15.55 4.99
C LYS A 107 8.32 14.66 5.06
N LEU A 108 7.34 15.03 5.88
CA LEU A 108 6.05 14.33 5.99
C LEU A 108 5.25 14.40 4.68
N VAL A 109 5.24 15.55 4.02
CA VAL A 109 4.61 15.71 2.70
C VAL A 109 5.30 14.83 1.65
N GLU A 110 6.62 14.81 1.60
CA GLU A 110 7.37 13.92 0.70
C GLU A 110 7.06 12.45 0.97
N LEU A 111 7.02 12.01 2.23
CA LEU A 111 6.67 10.65 2.61
C LEU A 111 5.23 10.28 2.21
N ALA A 112 4.27 11.18 2.44
CA ALA A 112 2.88 10.98 2.08
C ALA A 112 2.70 10.86 0.56
N ASN A 113 3.36 11.72 -0.21
CA ASN A 113 3.36 11.65 -1.67
C ASN A 113 4.00 10.35 -2.17
N GLU A 114 5.14 9.96 -1.60
CA GLU A 114 5.85 8.76 -2.02
C GLU A 114 5.01 7.50 -1.79
N VAL A 115 4.43 7.35 -0.59
CA VAL A 115 3.62 6.17 -0.26
C VAL A 115 2.32 6.14 -1.07
N SER A 116 1.69 7.30 -1.30
CA SER A 116 0.49 7.41 -2.13
C SER A 116 0.77 7.02 -3.59
N ASN A 117 1.83 7.58 -4.19
CA ASN A 117 2.17 7.35 -5.58
C ASN A 117 2.53 5.89 -5.85
N ASP A 118 3.32 5.29 -4.96
CA ASP A 118 3.82 3.93 -5.16
C ASP A 118 2.76 2.86 -4.89
N LEU A 119 1.93 3.06 -3.87
CA LEU A 119 1.12 1.97 -3.30
C LEU A 119 -0.38 2.20 -3.42
N PHE A 120 -0.82 3.43 -3.67
CA PHE A 120 -2.22 3.83 -3.63
C PHE A 120 -2.65 4.60 -4.88
N ASN A 121 -2.01 4.32 -6.03
CA ASN A 121 -2.39 4.88 -7.34
C ASN A 121 -2.49 6.43 -7.33
N SER A 122 -1.61 7.08 -6.58
CA SER A 122 -1.58 8.55 -6.43
C SER A 122 -2.87 9.15 -5.84
N LEU A 123 -3.61 8.39 -5.03
CA LEU A 123 -4.76 8.91 -4.29
C LEU A 123 -4.32 9.98 -3.28
N PRO A 124 -4.95 11.17 -3.23
CA PRO A 124 -4.52 12.27 -2.38
C PRO A 124 -4.42 11.90 -0.90
N LEU A 125 -3.26 12.19 -0.32
CA LEU A 125 -2.96 12.06 1.11
C LEU A 125 -2.30 13.36 1.57
N GLU A 126 -3.11 14.27 2.10
CA GLU A 126 -2.70 15.65 2.34
C GLU A 126 -2.36 15.87 3.81
N LEU A 127 -1.19 16.43 4.11
CA LEU A 127 -0.92 16.97 5.44
C LEU A 127 -1.72 18.26 5.62
N ILE A 128 -2.66 18.25 6.56
CA ILE A 128 -3.52 19.40 6.84
C ILE A 128 -2.86 20.36 7.82
N GLU A 129 -2.31 19.82 8.90
CA GLU A 129 -1.68 20.59 9.97
C GLU A 129 -0.87 19.68 10.92
N ILE A 130 0.01 20.28 11.71
CA ILE A 130 0.63 19.66 12.88
C ILE A 130 0.11 20.39 14.13
N LYS A 131 -0.57 19.67 15.01
CA LYS A 131 -1.18 20.19 16.24
C LYS A 131 -0.34 19.87 17.45
N ASP A 132 -0.31 20.78 18.42
CA ASP A 132 0.15 20.47 19.77
C ASP A 132 -1.03 20.00 20.62
N ILE A 133 -0.99 18.74 21.05
CA ILE A 133 -1.97 18.12 21.96
C ILE A 133 -1.21 17.59 23.16
N GLU A 134 -1.42 18.18 24.34
CA GLU A 134 -0.75 17.77 25.58
C GLU A 134 0.79 17.72 25.43
N GLU A 135 1.37 18.79 24.88
CA GLU A 135 2.82 18.92 24.61
C GLU A 135 3.39 17.90 23.61
N LYS A 136 2.52 17.21 22.86
CA LYS A 136 2.90 16.30 21.78
C LYS A 136 2.50 16.86 20.43
N SER A 137 3.41 16.77 19.47
CA SER A 137 3.23 17.17 18.09
C SER A 137 2.51 16.08 17.28
N ILE A 138 1.32 16.38 16.78
CA ILE A 138 0.43 15.43 16.09
C ILE A 138 0.18 15.91 14.66
N ALA A 139 0.68 15.18 13.67
CA ALA A 139 0.39 15.46 12.27
C ALA A 139 -0.99 14.92 11.87
N VAL A 140 -1.82 15.74 11.24
CA VAL A 140 -3.15 15.39 10.78
C VAL A 140 -3.14 15.27 9.26
N PHE A 141 -3.42 14.08 8.75
CA PHE A 141 -3.50 13.81 7.32
C PHE A 141 -4.95 13.61 6.87
N ASN A 142 -5.29 14.07 5.67
CA ASN A 142 -6.59 13.83 5.06
C ASN A 142 -6.47 12.93 3.84
N PHE A 143 -7.26 11.87 3.82
CA PHE A 143 -7.56 11.10 2.62
C PHE A 143 -8.63 11.86 1.83
N GLU A 144 -8.30 12.26 0.60
CA GLU A 144 -9.29 12.82 -0.33
C GLU A 144 -9.48 11.89 -1.52
N GLU A 145 -10.70 11.86 -2.03
CA GLU A 145 -11.04 11.08 -3.21
C GLU A 145 -10.91 11.93 -4.48
N VAL A 146 -10.74 11.28 -5.64
CA VAL A 146 -10.58 11.97 -6.93
C VAL A 146 -11.73 11.70 -7.89
N GLY A 147 -11.89 12.57 -8.87
CA GLY A 147 -12.90 12.43 -9.91
C GLY A 147 -14.32 12.35 -9.33
N LYS A 148 -15.09 11.34 -9.75
CA LYS A 148 -16.45 11.15 -9.24
C LYS A 148 -16.49 10.72 -7.77
N ASN A 149 -15.44 10.04 -7.28
CA ASN A 149 -15.36 9.58 -5.89
C ASN A 149 -15.21 10.78 -4.92
N ALA A 150 -14.75 11.94 -5.42
CA ALA A 150 -14.70 13.20 -4.66
C ALA A 150 -16.10 13.71 -4.28
N GLU A 151 -17.14 13.37 -5.06
CA GLU A 151 -18.53 13.67 -4.71
C GLU A 151 -19.00 12.81 -3.53
N LYS A 152 -20.14 13.12 -2.93
CA LYS A 152 -20.62 12.43 -1.72
C LYS A 152 -21.14 11.02 -2.06
N ALA A 153 -20.23 10.09 -2.34
CA ALA A 153 -20.49 8.65 -2.36
C ALA A 153 -20.88 8.20 -0.95
N THR A 154 -22.00 7.49 -0.84
CA THR A 154 -22.53 7.03 0.47
C THR A 154 -22.60 5.51 0.56
N LEU A 155 -22.50 4.81 -0.56
CA LEU A 155 -22.57 3.36 -0.67
C LEU A 155 -21.36 2.81 -1.43
N PHE A 156 -21.01 1.54 -1.17
CA PHE A 156 -19.90 0.84 -1.84
C PHE A 156 -19.97 0.95 -3.38
N GLN A 157 -21.17 0.79 -3.93
CA GLN A 157 -21.43 0.81 -5.37
C GLN A 157 -21.25 2.19 -6.04
N ASP A 158 -21.11 3.25 -5.23
CA ASP A 158 -20.94 4.61 -5.73
C ASP A 158 -19.46 4.89 -6.09
N TYR A 159 -18.53 4.06 -5.60
CA TYR A 159 -17.10 4.20 -5.87
C TYR A 159 -16.74 3.53 -7.19
N GLU A 160 -16.06 4.28 -8.07
CA GLU A 160 -15.56 3.79 -9.35
C GLU A 160 -14.03 3.76 -9.34
N GLY A 161 -13.41 2.65 -9.77
CA GLY A 161 -11.95 2.56 -9.91
C GLY A 161 -11.20 2.68 -8.57
N ASP A 162 -10.03 3.31 -8.61
CA ASP A 162 -9.19 3.53 -7.44
C ASP A 162 -9.83 4.51 -6.47
N SER A 163 -9.87 4.13 -5.20
CA SER A 163 -10.37 4.95 -4.11
C SER A 163 -9.81 4.47 -2.77
N TRP A 164 -9.66 5.39 -1.83
CA TRP A 164 -9.27 5.08 -0.47
C TRP A 164 -10.26 4.13 0.18
N PHE A 165 -11.55 4.33 -0.11
CA PHE A 165 -12.61 3.43 0.35
C PHE A 165 -12.31 1.96 0.02
N GLN A 166 -11.84 1.65 -1.20
CA GLN A 166 -11.47 0.28 -1.61
C GLN A 166 -10.21 -0.21 -0.89
N CYS A 167 -9.22 0.66 -0.67
CA CYS A 167 -7.99 0.35 0.10
C CYS A 167 -8.27 -0.04 1.55
N PHE A 168 -9.38 0.44 2.12
CA PHE A 168 -9.80 0.15 3.49
C PHE A 168 -10.77 -1.04 3.61
N GLN A 169 -11.16 -1.68 2.49
CA GLN A 169 -12.03 -2.86 2.54
C GLN A 169 -11.28 -4.16 2.86
N GLY A 170 -11.99 -5.10 3.46
CA GLY A 170 -11.50 -6.43 3.82
C GLY A 170 -10.47 -6.44 4.95
N SER A 171 -10.49 -7.48 5.78
CA SER A 171 -9.64 -7.53 6.98
C SER A 171 -8.14 -7.60 6.68
N ALA A 172 -7.74 -8.22 5.57
CA ALA A 172 -6.33 -8.29 5.17
C ALA A 172 -5.88 -6.99 4.49
N GLY A 173 -6.66 -6.49 3.51
CA GLY A 173 -6.36 -5.24 2.81
C GLY A 173 -6.31 -4.04 3.75
N GLY A 174 -7.37 -3.85 4.55
CA GLY A 174 -7.41 -2.78 5.56
C GLY A 174 -6.24 -2.84 6.54
N ARG A 175 -5.88 -4.02 7.05
CA ARG A 175 -4.74 -4.18 7.96
C ARG A 175 -3.40 -3.77 7.31
N VAL A 176 -3.15 -4.21 6.07
CA VAL A 176 -1.93 -3.86 5.33
C VAL A 176 -1.88 -2.35 5.05
N THR A 177 -3.00 -1.78 4.59
CA THR A 177 -3.12 -0.34 4.31
C THR A 177 -2.89 0.50 5.57
N GLU A 178 -3.59 0.18 6.66
CA GLU A 178 -3.45 0.85 7.96
C GLU A 178 -2.00 0.82 8.46
N TYR A 179 -1.36 -0.34 8.45
CA TYR A 179 0.04 -0.47 8.87
C TYR A 179 0.98 0.35 8.00
N THR A 180 0.83 0.22 6.68
CA THR A 180 1.67 0.89 5.69
C THR A 180 1.66 2.41 5.88
N LEU A 181 0.46 3.00 6.01
CA LEU A 181 0.30 4.43 6.22
C LEU A 181 0.85 4.88 7.57
N ILE A 182 0.51 4.17 8.64
CA ILE A 182 0.92 4.54 10.00
C ILE A 182 2.45 4.48 10.14
N GLU A 183 3.07 3.35 9.82
CA GLU A 183 4.50 3.18 10.09
C GLU A 183 5.36 4.03 9.16
N THR A 184 4.89 4.28 7.93
CA THR A 184 5.59 5.14 6.97
C THR A 184 5.53 6.61 7.36
N LEU A 185 4.43 7.12 7.91
CA LEU A 185 4.38 8.53 8.30
C LEU A 185 4.98 8.76 9.69
N LEU A 186 4.78 7.80 10.60
CA LEU A 186 5.21 7.92 12.00
C LEU A 186 6.69 7.63 12.20
N GLN A 187 7.31 6.86 11.28
CA GLN A 187 8.75 6.59 11.26
C GLN A 187 9.30 6.18 12.64
N ARG A 188 8.68 5.19 13.29
CA ARG A 188 8.99 4.82 14.69
C ARG A 188 10.47 4.59 14.97
N ASN A 189 11.21 4.13 13.99
CA ASN A 189 12.64 3.81 14.10
C ASN A 189 13.58 5.01 13.84
N TYR A 190 13.07 6.19 13.49
CA TYR A 190 13.89 7.34 13.09
C TYR A 190 14.37 8.18 14.28
N GLU A 191 15.64 8.11 14.66
CA GLU A 191 16.13 8.70 15.93
C GLU A 191 16.21 10.24 15.97
N GLY A 192 15.99 10.93 14.85
CA GLY A 192 15.99 12.39 14.79
C GLY A 192 14.71 13.04 15.32
N GLU A 193 14.68 14.38 15.31
CA GLU A 193 13.47 15.16 15.62
C GLU A 193 12.35 14.78 14.65
N TRP A 194 11.19 14.43 15.21
CA TRP A 194 10.02 13.97 14.47
C TRP A 194 8.75 14.24 15.26
N ILE A 195 7.60 13.99 14.63
CA ILE A 195 6.29 14.03 15.29
C ILE A 195 6.12 12.92 16.35
N ASP A 196 5.31 13.23 17.35
CA ASP A 196 4.95 12.29 18.43
C ASP A 196 3.78 11.39 18.06
N GLY A 197 2.95 11.79 17.10
CA GLY A 197 1.80 11.03 16.67
C GLY A 197 1.20 11.50 15.35
N ILE A 198 0.31 10.68 14.81
CA ILE A 198 -0.46 10.96 13.60
C ILE A 198 -1.95 10.77 13.86
N ASN A 199 -2.76 11.50 13.11
CA ASN A 199 -4.21 11.32 13.04
C ASN A 199 -4.66 11.42 11.58
N PHE A 200 -5.74 10.73 11.24
CA PHE A 200 -6.28 10.77 9.89
C PHE A 200 -7.73 11.25 9.85
N THR A 201 -8.06 11.94 8.77
CA THR A 201 -9.42 12.29 8.36
C THR A 201 -9.73 11.71 6.99
N TYR A 202 -11.00 11.49 6.71
CA TYR A 202 -11.48 11.08 5.39
C TYR A 202 -12.45 12.13 4.86
N LYS A 203 -12.08 12.80 3.76
CA LYS A 203 -12.85 13.89 3.15
C LYS A 203 -13.22 14.99 4.15
N GLY A 204 -12.27 15.33 5.02
CA GLY A 204 -12.39 16.30 6.12
C GLY A 204 -13.21 15.83 7.33
N GLY A 205 -13.75 14.61 7.32
CA GLY A 205 -14.49 13.99 8.43
C GLY A 205 -13.68 12.92 9.17
N SER A 206 -14.30 12.34 10.19
CA SER A 206 -13.72 11.18 10.89
C SER A 206 -13.61 9.97 9.96
N VAL A 207 -12.54 9.18 10.14
CA VAL A 207 -12.40 7.89 9.47
C VAL A 207 -13.31 6.87 10.15
N GLU A 208 -14.25 6.28 9.40
CA GLU A 208 -15.26 5.34 9.92
C GLU A 208 -15.26 4.04 9.10
N PHE A 209 -14.15 3.31 9.11
CA PHE A 209 -14.02 2.02 8.41
C PHE A 209 -13.69 0.88 9.38
N GLU A 210 -14.51 -0.17 9.36
CA GLU A 210 -14.42 -1.30 10.30
C GLU A 210 -13.07 -2.03 10.24
N HIS A 211 -12.42 -2.06 9.07
CA HIS A 211 -11.18 -2.80 8.86
C HIS A 211 -9.91 -1.97 9.02
N THR A 212 -10.03 -0.68 9.34
CA THR A 212 -8.90 0.20 9.65
C THR A 212 -9.17 1.04 10.91
N PRO A 213 -9.45 0.39 12.05
CA PRO A 213 -9.91 1.07 13.25
C PRO A 213 -8.90 2.08 13.80
N LYS A 214 -7.58 1.85 13.66
CA LYS A 214 -6.56 2.77 14.18
C LYS A 214 -6.47 4.07 13.40
N LEU A 215 -6.92 4.09 12.13
CA LEU A 215 -6.99 5.33 11.36
C LEU A 215 -8.02 6.31 11.94
N SER A 216 -8.95 5.85 12.79
CA SER A 216 -9.91 6.71 13.50
C SER A 216 -9.35 7.33 14.78
N GLU A 217 -8.15 6.92 15.21
CA GLU A 217 -7.54 7.31 16.47
C GLU A 217 -6.31 8.21 16.25
N ILE A 218 -5.79 8.80 17.34
CA ILE A 218 -4.43 9.35 17.33
C ILE A 218 -3.48 8.18 17.61
N VAL A 219 -2.57 7.92 16.69
CA VAL A 219 -1.55 6.87 16.82
C VAL A 219 -0.22 7.53 17.17
N TYR A 220 0.23 7.28 18.40
CA TYR A 220 1.51 7.80 18.89
C TYR A 220 2.68 6.91 18.47
N ARG A 221 3.84 7.55 18.30
CA ARG A 221 5.14 6.97 17.98
C ARG A 221 5.69 6.06 19.07
#